data_AF-A0A958M9E2-F1
#
_entry.id   AF-A0A958M9E2-F1
#
_cell.length_a   1.000
_cell.length_b   1.000
_cell.length_c   1.000
_cell.angle_alpha   90.00
_cell.angle_beta   90.00
_cell.angle_gamma   90.00
#
_symmetry.space_group_name_H-M   'P 1'
#
loop_
_entity.id
_entity.type
_entity.pdbx_description
1 polymer ?
#
loop_
_entity_poly.entity_id
_entity_poly.type
_entity_poly.pdbx_seq_one_letter_code
_entity_poly.pdbx_strand_id
1 'polypeptide(L)'
;PEDLDLPRLVQADLHGGNTAEEASAIFRNVLDNTATPAQLAVVSANAGMAIHCMKPEQSIADCIAEARESISSGRARQSLERLLN
;
A
#
# COMPACT_ATOMS: atom_id res chain seq x y z
N PRO A 1 3.55 -5.94 14.29
CA PRO A 1 4.10 -4.80 13.51
C PRO A 1 5.60 -4.60 13.68
N GLU A 2 6.15 -4.90 14.87
CA GLU A 2 7.58 -4.70 15.19
C GLU A 2 8.52 -5.58 14.35
N ASP A 3 8.04 -6.71 13.83
CA ASP A 3 8.83 -7.61 12.97
C ASP A 3 8.92 -7.18 11.50
N LEU A 4 8.33 -6.03 11.12
CA LEU A 4 8.17 -5.60 9.72
C LEU A 4 8.99 -4.36 9.33
N ASP A 5 9.76 -3.79 10.25
CA ASP A 5 10.49 -2.52 10.07
C ASP A 5 9.57 -1.36 9.59
N LEU A 6 8.31 -1.39 10.05
CA LEU A 6 7.29 -0.40 9.75
C LEU A 6 7.01 0.47 10.97
N PRO A 7 6.69 1.76 10.78
CA PRO A 7 6.32 2.62 11.89
C PRO A 7 5.05 2.08 12.56
N ARG A 8 5.02 2.17 13.90
CA ARG A 8 3.78 1.95 14.65
C ARG A 8 2.84 3.13 14.37
N LEU A 9 1.67 2.82 13.81
CA LEU A 9 0.65 3.81 13.47
C LEU A 9 -0.48 3.80 14.51
N VAL A 10 -1.10 4.95 14.74
CA VAL A 10 -2.35 5.03 15.49
C VAL A 10 -3.53 5.02 14.54
N GLN A 11 -4.72 4.64 15.02
CA GLN A 11 -5.93 4.56 14.19
C GLN A 11 -6.23 5.87 13.44
N ALA A 12 -5.96 7.02 14.07
CA ALA A 12 -6.15 8.33 13.46
C ALA A 12 -5.29 8.54 12.19
N ASP A 13 -4.12 7.89 12.10
CA ASP A 13 -3.24 7.99 10.93
C ASP A 13 -3.78 7.25 9.70
N LEU A 14 -4.76 6.37 9.92
CA LEU A 14 -5.35 5.47 8.93
C LEU A 14 -6.77 5.88 8.53
N HIS A 15 -7.15 7.12 8.80
CA HIS A 15 -8.46 7.62 8.40
C HIS A 15 -8.65 7.53 6.88
N GLY A 16 -9.71 6.84 6.46
CA GLY A 16 -10.01 6.53 5.06
C GLY A 16 -10.88 7.57 4.33
N GLY A 17 -11.15 8.71 4.97
CA GLY A 17 -12.11 9.70 4.48
C GLY A 17 -13.54 9.43 4.95
N ASN A 18 -14.39 10.45 4.86
CA ASN A 18 -15.79 10.42 5.29
C ASN A 18 -16.76 10.23 4.11
N THR A 19 -16.29 10.45 2.88
CA THR A 19 -17.08 10.28 1.65
C THR A 19 -16.39 9.33 0.67
N ALA A 20 -17.15 8.84 -0.32
CA ALA A 20 -16.59 8.03 -1.39
C ALA A 20 -15.54 8.80 -2.20
N GLU A 21 -15.74 10.09 -2.40
CA GLU A 21 -14.82 10.98 -3.11
C GLU A 21 -13.49 11.13 -2.35
N GLU A 22 -13.55 11.33 -1.02
CA GLU A 22 -12.37 11.41 -0.16
C GLU A 22 -11.59 10.09 -0.15
N ALA A 23 -12.29 8.96 0.03
CA ALA A 23 -11.67 7.63 -0.01
C ALA A 23 -11.02 7.35 -1.38
N SER A 24 -11.68 7.73 -2.46
CA SER A 24 -11.16 7.59 -3.82
C SER A 24 -9.93 8.46 -4.06
N ALA A 25 -9.87 9.65 -3.47
CA ALA A 25 -8.69 10.52 -3.52
C ALA A 25 -7.51 9.90 -2.76
N ILE A 26 -7.73 9.37 -1.55
CA ILE A 26 -6.69 8.66 -0.78
C ILE A 26 -6.16 7.47 -1.59
N PHE A 27 -7.06 6.66 -2.17
CA PHE A 27 -6.68 5.52 -2.99
C PHE A 27 -5.80 5.92 -4.19
N ARG A 28 -6.21 6.96 -4.94
CA ARG A 28 -5.40 7.49 -6.06
C ARG A 28 -4.04 7.99 -5.59
N ASN A 29 -3.99 8.77 -4.50
CA ASN A 29 -2.74 9.29 -3.96
C ASN A 29 -1.77 8.17 -3.56
N VAL A 30 -2.28 7.04 -3.05
CA VAL A 30 -1.43 5.87 -2.78
C VAL A 30 -0.84 5.33 -4.07
N LEU A 31 -1.64 5.14 -5.11
CA LEU A 31 -1.17 4.62 -6.40
C LEU A 31 -0.21 5.57 -7.13
N ASP A 32 -0.35 6.87 -6.91
CA ASP A 32 0.52 7.93 -7.44
C ASP A 32 1.76 8.18 -6.56
N ASN A 33 1.93 7.44 -5.46
CA ASN A 33 3.01 7.61 -4.49
C ASN A 33 3.08 9.02 -3.87
N THR A 34 1.92 9.66 -3.67
CA THR A 34 1.76 11.01 -3.07
C THR A 34 0.96 11.00 -1.77
N ALA A 35 0.50 9.84 -1.31
CA ALA A 35 -0.18 9.67 -0.03
C ALA A 35 0.74 9.92 1.18
N THR A 36 0.14 10.00 2.38
CA THR A 36 0.93 10.18 3.60
C THR A 36 1.83 8.97 3.87
N PRO A 37 2.96 9.14 4.59
CA PRO A 37 3.82 8.01 4.96
C PRO A 37 3.07 6.89 5.70
N ALA A 38 2.08 7.25 6.53
CA ALA A 38 1.25 6.28 7.24
C ALA A 38 0.34 5.47 6.29
N GLN A 39 -0.32 6.14 5.35
CA GLN A 39 -1.16 5.49 4.34
C GLN A 39 -0.33 4.59 3.42
N LEU A 40 0.84 5.06 2.97
CA LEU A 40 1.76 4.24 2.18
C LEU A 40 2.26 3.03 2.98
N ALA A 41 2.61 3.21 4.25
CA ALA A 41 3.08 2.13 5.11
C ALA A 41 2.02 1.04 5.31
N VAL A 42 0.78 1.40 5.63
CA VAL A 42 -0.28 0.40 5.85
C VAL A 42 -0.65 -0.34 4.57
N VAL A 43 -0.72 0.35 3.43
CA VAL A 43 -1.07 -0.30 2.14
C VAL A 43 0.05 -1.23 1.72
N SER A 44 1.32 -0.79 1.86
CA SER A 44 2.48 -1.63 1.56
C SER A 44 2.54 -2.86 2.47
N ALA A 45 2.17 -2.72 3.75
CA ALA A 45 2.10 -3.84 4.68
C ALA A 45 1.05 -4.87 4.24
N ASN A 46 -0.18 -4.44 3.98
CA ASN A 46 -1.27 -5.32 3.57
C ASN A 46 -0.98 -6.01 2.23
N ALA A 47 -0.46 -5.25 1.25
CA ALA A 47 -0.07 -5.80 -0.04
C ALA A 47 1.13 -6.76 0.09
N GLY A 48 2.12 -6.43 0.91
CA GLY A 48 3.26 -7.29 1.20
C GLY A 48 2.83 -8.61 1.86
N MET A 49 1.88 -8.58 2.79
CA MET A 49 1.30 -9.79 3.36
C MET A 49 0.56 -10.63 2.30
N ALA A 50 -0.18 -9.99 1.38
CA ALA A 50 -0.84 -10.69 0.29
C ALA A 50 0.17 -11.37 -0.67
N ILE A 51 1.28 -10.68 -0.99
CA ILE A 51 2.38 -11.24 -1.78
C ILE A 51 3.01 -12.44 -1.05
N HIS A 52 3.26 -12.32 0.25
CA HIS A 52 3.83 -13.42 1.05
C HIS A 52 2.91 -14.64 1.09
N CYS A 53 1.59 -14.46 1.12
CA CYS A 53 0.65 -15.58 1.00
C CYS A 53 0.78 -16.32 -0.34
N MET A 54 1.23 -15.65 -1.41
CA MET A 54 1.50 -16.26 -2.72
C MET A 54 2.93 -16.81 -2.86
N LYS A 55 3.88 -16.25 -2.10
CA LYS A 55 5.32 -16.58 -2.10
C LYS A 55 5.80 -16.84 -0.66
N PRO A 56 5.34 -17.92 0.00
CA PRO A 56 5.61 -18.17 1.42
C PRO A 56 7.10 -18.34 1.75
N GLU A 57 7.93 -18.67 0.76
CA GLU A 57 9.38 -18.77 0.87
C GLU A 57 10.12 -17.41 0.89
N GLN A 58 9.49 -16.35 0.39
CA GLN A 58 10.05 -14.99 0.38
C GLN A 58 9.79 -14.32 1.73
N SER A 59 10.77 -13.58 2.26
CA SER A 59 10.58 -12.91 3.55
C SER A 59 9.45 -11.87 3.47
N ILE A 60 8.74 -11.64 4.59
CA ILE A 60 7.68 -10.63 4.62
C ILE A 60 8.26 -9.24 4.31
N ALA A 61 9.46 -8.94 4.79
CA ALA A 61 10.14 -7.68 4.52
C ALA A 61 10.39 -7.46 3.01
N ASP A 62 10.85 -8.49 2.30
CA ASP A 62 11.05 -8.42 0.84
C ASP A 62 9.72 -8.28 0.11
N CYS A 63 8.65 -8.93 0.59
CA CYS A 63 7.31 -8.79 0.01
C CYS A 63 6.75 -7.37 0.19
N ILE A 64 6.98 -6.75 1.35
CA ILE A 64 6.61 -5.35 1.60
C ILE A 64 7.44 -4.41 0.71
N ALA A 65 8.73 -4.70 0.53
CA ALA A 65 9.58 -3.94 -0.39
C ALA A 65 9.10 -4.04 -1.85
N GLU A 66 8.69 -5.23 -2.30
CA GLU A 66 8.07 -5.44 -3.62
C GLU A 66 6.76 -4.64 -3.77
N ALA A 67 5.91 -4.62 -2.73
CA ALA A 67 4.70 -3.81 -2.73
C ALA A 67 5.00 -2.30 -2.84
N ARG A 68 5.97 -1.81 -2.06
CA ARG A 68 6.42 -0.40 -2.11
C ARG A 68 6.96 -0.02 -3.48
N GLU A 69 7.76 -0.89 -4.08
CA GLU A 69 8.37 -0.65 -5.39
C GLU A 69 7.32 -0.69 -6.52
N SER A 70 6.29 -1.54 -6.42
CA SER A 70 5.14 -1.51 -7.32
C SER A 70 4.40 -0.16 -7.29
N ILE A 71 4.26 0.44 -6.11
CA ILE A 71 3.66 1.77 -5.94
C ILE A 71 4.59 2.86 -6.50
N SER A 72 5.84 2.92 -6.04
CA SER A 72 6.76 4.01 -6.40
C SER A 72 7.17 4.02 -7.87
N SER A 73 7.17 2.85 -8.54
CA SER A 73 7.40 2.74 -9.99
C SER A 73 6.17 3.08 -10.84
N GLY A 74 5.01 3.30 -10.24
CA GLY A 74 3.74 3.54 -10.94
C GLY A 74 3.09 2.30 -11.56
N ARG A 75 3.63 1.09 -11.34
CA ARG A 75 3.04 -0.14 -11.87
C ARG A 75 1.71 -0.50 -11.21
N ALA A 76 1.53 -0.12 -9.94
CA ALA A 76 0.25 -0.25 -9.24
C ALA A 76 -0.86 0.56 -9.96
N ARG A 77 -0.58 1.83 -10.30
CA ARG A 77 -1.48 2.68 -11.09
C ARG A 77 -1.74 2.10 -12.48
N GLN A 78 -0.71 1.67 -13.19
CA GLN A 78 -0.85 1.10 -14.53
C GLN A 78 -1.74 -0.16 -14.52
N SER A 79 -1.68 -0.96 -13.45
CA SER A 79 -2.55 -2.13 -13.31
C SER A 79 -4.03 -1.75 -13.14
N LEU A 80 -4.33 -0.67 -12.40
CA LEU A 80 -5.68 -0.13 -12.32
C LEU A 80 -6.17 0.39 -13.68
N GLU A 81 -5.33 1.15 -14.40
CA GLU A 81 -5.67 1.67 -15.73
C GLU A 81 -5.99 0.54 -16.71
N ARG A 82 -5.24 -0.57 -16.67
CA ARG A 82 -5.54 -1.75 -17.49
C ARG A 82 -6.86 -2.44 -17.12
N LEU A 83 -7.30 -2.36 -15.87
CA LEU A 83 -8.56 -2.97 -15.43
C LEU A 83 -9.79 -2.14 -15.86
N LEU A 84 -9.61 -0.84 -16.03
CA LEU A 84 -10.68 0.10 -16.40
C LEU A 84 -10.85 0.27 -17.92
N ASN A 85 -9.90 -0.25 -18.71
CA ASN A 85 -9.95 -0.26 -20.17
C ASN A 85 -10.44 -1.60 -20.70
#